data_AF-A0A0A0J044-F1
#
_entry.id   AF-A0A0A0J044-F1
#
_cell.length_a   1.000
_cell.length_b   1.000
_cell.length_c   1.000
_cell.angle_alpha   90.00
_cell.angle_beta   90.00
_cell.angle_gamma   90.00
#
_symmetry.space_group_name_H-M   'P 1'
#
loop_
_entity.id
_entity.type
_entity.pdbx_description
1 polymer ?
#
loop_
_entity_poly.entity_id
_entity_poly.type
_entity_poly.pdbx_seq_one_letter_code
_entity_poly.pdbx_strand_id
1 'polypeptide(L)'
;MLDNGRRAGFWGTVVSAYLPAGSGLWLNVGPPGMCSVLIPLPQVDSFLLAVGEGDVEDLVGGAIIVLGQCRRSNAGKLYLKIADLDECAWLPFEAAQRITSQVLARPK
;
A
#
# COMPACT_ATOMS: atom_id res chain seq x y z
N MET A 1 2.92 -16.32 -3.37
CA MET A 1 2.32 -16.58 -2.03
C MET A 1 3.21 -15.88 -1.00
N LEU A 2 2.63 -15.17 -0.03
CA LEU A 2 3.40 -14.50 1.03
C LEU A 2 3.98 -15.54 2.00
N ASP A 3 5.26 -15.39 2.35
CA ASP A 3 5.96 -16.31 3.25
C ASP A 3 6.91 -15.51 4.16
N ASN A 4 6.84 -15.74 5.47
CA ASN A 4 7.50 -14.90 6.47
C ASN A 4 9.02 -14.93 6.31
N GLY A 5 9.64 -13.75 6.33
CA GLY A 5 11.08 -13.57 6.15
C GLY A 5 11.52 -13.49 4.69
N ARG A 6 10.68 -13.86 3.71
CA ARG A 6 10.98 -13.72 2.28
C ARG A 6 10.57 -12.35 1.73
N ARG A 7 11.18 -11.93 0.64
CA ARG A 7 10.73 -10.76 -0.13
C ARG A 7 9.56 -11.15 -1.04
N ALA A 8 8.61 -10.24 -1.21
CA ALA A 8 7.49 -10.41 -2.13
C ALA A 8 7.02 -9.05 -2.66
N GLY A 9 6.30 -9.10 -3.79
CA GLY A 9 5.63 -7.94 -4.36
C GLY A 9 4.12 -8.05 -4.24
N PHE A 10 3.45 -6.90 -4.14
CA PHE A 10 1.99 -6.80 -4.17
C PHE A 10 1.57 -5.53 -4.90
N TRP A 11 0.42 -5.57 -5.55
CA TRP A 11 -0.19 -4.38 -6.12
C TRP A 11 -1.70 -4.39 -5.88
N GLY A 12 -2.28 -3.21 -5.76
CA GLY A 12 -3.74 -3.08 -5.67
C GLY A 12 -4.18 -1.73 -5.12
N THR A 13 -5.48 -1.60 -4.92
CA THR A 13 -6.12 -0.40 -4.37
C THR A 13 -6.04 -0.39 -2.86
N VAL A 14 -5.71 0.77 -2.26
CA VAL A 14 -5.79 0.98 -0.82
C VAL A 14 -7.25 1.10 -0.42
N VAL A 15 -7.71 0.20 0.46
CA VAL A 15 -9.09 0.18 0.97
C VAL A 15 -9.22 0.78 2.36
N SER A 16 -8.11 0.87 3.10
CA SER A 16 -8.02 1.64 4.33
C SER A 16 -6.57 1.97 4.65
N ALA A 17 -6.36 3.12 5.28
CA ALA A 17 -5.08 3.61 5.74
C ALA A 17 -5.22 4.10 7.19
N TYR A 18 -4.21 3.89 8.01
CA TYR A 18 -4.19 4.40 9.39
C TYR A 18 -2.76 4.47 9.94
N LEU A 19 -2.52 5.44 10.81
CA LEU A 19 -1.22 5.70 11.45
C LEU A 19 -1.35 5.62 12.97
N PRO A 20 -1.14 4.43 13.58
CA PRO A 20 -1.14 4.30 15.04
C PRO A 20 0.02 5.09 15.66
N ALA A 21 -0.23 5.69 16.83
CA ALA A 21 0.80 6.42 17.57
C ALA A 21 2.05 5.56 17.82
N GLY A 22 3.23 6.09 17.45
CA GLY A 22 4.52 5.41 17.62
C GLY A 22 4.76 4.21 16.70
N SER A 23 3.90 3.99 15.70
CA SER A 23 4.05 2.95 14.68
C SER A 23 4.29 3.57 13.29
N GLY A 24 4.38 2.73 12.26
CA GLY A 24 4.39 3.19 10.87
C GLY A 24 3.00 3.33 10.28
N LEU A 25 2.92 3.87 9.05
CA LEU A 25 1.68 3.96 8.29
C LEU A 25 1.29 2.57 7.76
N TRP A 26 0.08 2.15 8.09
CA TRP A 26 -0.50 0.88 7.64
C TRP A 26 -1.46 1.14 6.49
N LEU A 27 -1.28 0.40 5.40
CA LEU A 27 -2.16 0.39 4.24
C LEU A 27 -2.73 -1.00 4.05
N ASN A 28 -4.05 -1.14 4.03
CA ASN A 28 -4.69 -2.37 3.58
C ASN A 28 -4.96 -2.26 2.08
N VAL A 29 -4.45 -3.23 1.32
CA VAL A 29 -4.44 -3.20 -0.15
C VAL A 29 -5.19 -4.41 -0.71
N GLY A 30 -6.08 -4.14 -1.66
CA GLY A 30 -6.99 -5.12 -2.26
C GLY A 30 -8.24 -5.34 -1.41
N PRO A 31 -9.07 -6.34 -1.77
CA PRO A 31 -10.24 -6.72 -0.96
C PRO A 31 -9.88 -6.93 0.51
N PRO A 32 -10.83 -6.70 1.44
CA PRO A 32 -10.60 -6.89 2.86
C PRO A 32 -9.91 -8.22 3.16
N GLY A 33 -8.77 -8.17 3.83
CA GLY A 33 -8.00 -9.35 4.24
C GLY A 33 -6.87 -9.80 3.30
N MET A 34 -6.66 -9.17 2.14
CA MET A 34 -5.60 -9.59 1.20
C MET A 34 -4.17 -9.25 1.67
N CYS A 35 -3.78 -7.98 1.63
CA CYS A 35 -2.43 -7.57 1.98
C CYS A 35 -2.48 -6.34 2.88
N SER A 36 -1.59 -6.31 3.88
CA SER A 36 -1.27 -5.08 4.59
C SER A 36 0.16 -4.69 4.23
N VAL A 37 0.38 -3.40 4.03
CA VAL A 37 1.69 -2.81 3.80
C VAL A 37 2.00 -1.91 4.99
N LEU A 38 3.23 -2.00 5.50
CA LEU A 38 3.75 -1.15 6.55
C LEU A 38 4.85 -0.26 5.98
N ILE A 39 4.60 1.04 5.97
CA ILE A 39 5.60 2.08 5.72
C ILE A 39 6.21 2.46 7.08
N PRO A 40 7.52 2.26 7.30
CA PRO A 40 8.16 2.57 8.58
C PRO A 40 7.98 4.04 8.98
N LEU A 41 7.79 4.29 10.28
CA LEU A 41 7.58 5.64 10.83
C LEU A 41 8.53 6.72 10.27
N PRO A 42 9.86 6.49 10.17
CA PRO A 42 10.78 7.52 9.65
C PRO A 42 10.54 7.92 8.19
N GLN A 43 9.77 7.14 7.43
CA GLN A 43 9.50 7.34 6.01
C GLN A 43 8.09 7.88 5.74
N VAL A 44 7.23 7.98 6.76
CA VAL A 44 5.81 8.34 6.59
C VAL A 44 5.66 9.74 6.00
N ASP A 45 6.32 10.74 6.57
CA ASP A 45 6.20 12.13 6.10
C ASP A 45 6.73 12.28 4.66
N SER A 46 7.84 11.61 4.35
CA SER A 46 8.39 11.59 2.99
C SER A 46 7.47 10.88 2.00
N PHE A 47 6.80 9.81 2.43
CA PHE A 47 5.80 9.12 1.62
C PHE A 47 4.61 10.03 1.33
N LEU A 48 3.99 10.62 2.37
CA LEU A 48 2.83 11.52 2.22
C LEU A 48 3.15 12.72 1.31
N LEU A 49 4.33 13.33 1.49
CA LEU A 49 4.82 14.40 0.63
C LEU A 49 4.99 13.94 -0.83
N ALA A 50 5.55 12.74 -1.05
CA ALA A 50 5.80 12.22 -2.39
C ALA A 50 4.51 11.86 -3.14
N VAL A 51 3.48 11.39 -2.42
CA VAL A 51 2.18 11.06 -3.03
C VAL A 51 1.29 12.29 -3.22
N GLY A 52 1.61 13.41 -2.56
CA GLY A 52 0.88 14.67 -2.68
C GLY A 52 -0.49 14.67 -1.99
N GLU A 53 -0.72 13.71 -1.10
CA GLU A 53 -1.96 13.59 -0.33
C GLU A 53 -1.77 14.29 1.03
N GLY A 54 -2.79 15.03 1.47
CA GLY A 54 -2.71 15.90 2.64
C GLY A 54 -2.80 15.13 3.95
N ASP A 55 -3.69 14.13 3.99
CA ASP A 55 -3.94 13.32 5.17
C ASP A 55 -3.90 11.81 4.84
N VAL A 56 -3.80 10.97 5.88
CA VAL A 56 -3.73 9.50 5.73
C VAL A 56 -5.01 8.95 5.08
N GLU A 57 -6.15 9.55 5.37
CA GLU A 57 -7.47 9.19 4.85
C GLU A 57 -7.56 9.38 3.32
N ASP A 58 -6.84 10.35 2.77
CA ASP A 58 -6.84 10.68 1.33
C ASP A 58 -6.17 9.57 0.48
N LEU A 59 -5.39 8.69 1.12
CA LEU A 59 -4.80 7.53 0.46
C LEU A 59 -5.86 6.49 0.02
N VAL A 60 -7.07 6.51 0.59
CA VAL A 60 -8.09 5.52 0.24
C VAL A 60 -8.56 5.69 -1.20
N GLY A 61 -8.57 4.59 -1.96
CA GLY A 61 -8.91 4.57 -3.38
C GLY A 61 -7.70 4.70 -4.31
N GLY A 62 -6.58 5.27 -3.86
CA GLY A 62 -5.32 5.21 -4.59
C GLY A 62 -4.83 3.78 -4.79
N ALA A 63 -3.98 3.56 -5.79
CA ALA A 63 -3.35 2.28 -6.05
C ALA A 63 -1.87 2.33 -5.70
N ILE A 64 -1.36 1.24 -5.14
CA ILE A 64 0.05 1.08 -4.76
C ILE A 64 0.62 -0.19 -5.37
N ILE A 65 1.87 -0.11 -5.82
CA ILE A 65 2.72 -1.27 -6.08
C ILE A 65 3.79 -1.26 -5.01
N VAL A 66 4.03 -2.41 -4.38
CA VAL A 66 5.02 -2.56 -3.33
C VAL A 66 5.90 -3.77 -3.58
N LEU A 67 7.18 -3.64 -3.27
CA LEU A 67 8.13 -4.69 -3.02
C LEU A 67 8.52 -4.57 -1.55
N GLY A 68 8.58 -5.69 -0.82
CA GLY A 68 8.90 -5.59 0.60
C GLY A 68 9.23 -6.93 1.22
N GLN A 69 9.64 -6.86 2.49
CA GLN A 69 9.86 -8.05 3.28
C GLN A 69 8.53 -8.52 3.89
N CYS A 70 8.18 -9.76 3.64
CA CYS A 70 7.05 -10.38 4.29
C CYS A 70 7.36 -10.63 5.76
N ARG A 71 6.49 -10.13 6.63
CA ARG A 71 6.59 -10.22 8.08
C ARG A 71 5.26 -10.73 8.64
N ARG A 72 5.31 -11.31 9.83
CA ARG A 72 4.12 -11.73 10.58
C ARG A 72 3.85 -10.75 11.72
N SER A 73 2.62 -10.29 11.84
CA SER A 73 2.19 -9.47 12.98
C SER A 73 1.99 -10.34 14.22
N ASN A 74 1.86 -9.72 15.40
CA ASN A 74 1.55 -10.44 16.64
C ASN A 74 0.21 -11.20 16.57
N ALA A 75 -0.74 -10.72 15.75
CA ALA A 75 -2.01 -11.37 15.48
C ALA A 75 -1.94 -12.48 14.41
N GLY A 76 -0.73 -12.83 13.93
CA GLY A 76 -0.52 -13.92 12.98
C GLY A 76 -0.72 -13.56 11.51
N LYS A 77 -1.22 -12.36 11.18
CA LYS A 77 -1.42 -11.89 9.80
C LYS A 77 -0.08 -11.59 9.13
N LEU A 78 0.08 -12.02 7.87
CA LEU A 78 1.23 -11.63 7.05
C LEU A 78 1.03 -10.22 6.47
N TYR A 79 2.10 -9.43 6.45
CA TYR A 79 2.14 -8.09 5.88
C TYR A 79 3.47 -7.87 5.16
N LEU A 80 3.53 -6.87 4.28
CA LEU A 80 4.77 -6.43 3.64
C LEU A 80 5.29 -5.19 4.36
N LYS A 81 6.54 -5.23 4.81
CA LYS A 81 7.25 -4.05 5.31
C LYS A 81 8.20 -3.57 4.22
N ILE A 82 8.10 -2.31 3.82
CA ILE A 82 9.11 -1.72 2.92
C ILE A 82 10.36 -1.36 3.73
N ALA A 83 11.53 -1.51 3.10
CA ALA A 83 12.79 -1.04 3.65
C ALA A 83 13.03 0.44 3.29
N ASP A 84 12.57 0.87 2.12
CA ASP A 84 12.75 2.21 1.55
C ASP A 84 11.57 2.58 0.64
N LEU A 85 11.37 3.88 0.38
CA LEU A 85 10.32 4.38 -0.50
C LEU A 85 10.53 3.98 -1.97
N ASP A 86 11.77 3.75 -2.40
CA ASP A 86 12.08 3.20 -3.72
C ASP A 86 11.49 1.79 -3.95
N GLU A 87 11.07 1.12 -2.88
CA GLU A 87 10.38 -0.17 -2.97
C GLU A 87 8.86 -0.03 -3.16
N CYS A 88 8.33 1.19 -3.28
CA CYS A 88 6.92 1.41 -3.56
C CYS A 88 6.68 2.47 -4.64
N ALA A 89 5.55 2.34 -5.34
CA ALA A 89 5.08 3.31 -6.31
C ALA A 89 3.60 3.59 -6.09
N TRP A 90 3.22 4.87 -6.19
CA TRP A 90 1.87 5.36 -5.95
C TRP A 90 1.16 5.79 -7.23
N LEU A 91 -0.14 5.56 -7.28
CA LEU A 91 -1.04 6.09 -8.29
C LEU A 91 -2.27 6.70 -7.60
N PRO A 92 -2.50 8.02 -7.71
CA PRO A 92 -3.64 8.68 -7.09
C PRO A 92 -4.99 8.10 -7.55
N PHE A 93 -6.03 8.24 -6.73
CA PHE A 93 -7.34 7.66 -6.98
C PHE A 93 -7.91 7.97 -8.37
N GLU A 94 -7.90 9.25 -8.78
CA GLU A 94 -8.41 9.67 -10.09
C GLU A 94 -7.67 8.98 -11.24
N ALA A 95 -6.35 8.85 -11.11
CA ALA A 95 -5.53 8.18 -12.11
C ALA A 95 -5.79 6.68 -12.13
N ALA A 96 -5.95 6.04 -10.96
CA ALA A 96 -6.29 4.62 -10.84
C ALA A 96 -7.67 4.30 -11.43
N GLN A 97 -8.68 5.14 -11.19
CA GLN A 97 -10.00 5.01 -11.78
C GLN A 97 -9.95 5.12 -13.30
N ARG A 98 -9.27 6.14 -13.83
CA ARG A 98 -9.15 6.35 -15.28
C ARG A 98 -8.53 5.14 -15.98
N ILE A 99 -7.45 4.56 -15.43
CA ILE A 99 -6.83 3.35 -15.99
C ILE A 99 -7.81 2.16 -15.96
N THR A 100 -8.47 1.95 -14.81
CA THR A 100 -9.43 0.85 -14.65
C THR A 100 -10.58 0.96 -15.65
N SER A 101 -11.17 2.15 -15.80
CA SER A 101 -12.24 2.41 -16.77
C SER A 101 -11.78 2.19 -18.21
N GLN A 102 -10.56 2.62 -18.57
CA GLN A 102 -10.01 2.40 -19.91
C GLN A 102 -9.74 0.93 -20.21
N VAL A 103 -9.27 0.15 -19.24
CA VAL A 103 -9.01 -1.29 -19.41
C VAL A 103 -10.33 -2.06 -19.55
N LEU A 104 -11.32 -1.76 -18.72
CA LEU A 104 -12.63 -2.42 -18.76
C LEU A 104 -13.45 -2.05 -20.01
N ALA A 105 -13.21 -0.87 -20.59
CA ALA A 105 -13.88 -0.42 -21.81
C ALA A 105 -13.26 -1.00 -23.10
N ARG A 106 -12.13 -1.73 -23.03
CA ARG A 106 -11.55 -2.37 -24.21
C ARG A 106 -12.39 -3.60 -24.60
N PRO A 107 -12.89 -3.67 -25.85
CA PRO A 107 -13.51 -4.91 -26.33
C PRO A 107 -12.48 -6.05 -26.24
N LYS A 108 -12.93 -7.22 -25.81
CA LYS A 108 -12.12 -8.44 -25.71
C LYS A 108 -11.57 -8.86 -27.05
#